data_AF-A0A5N3XTD4-F1
#
_entry.id   AF-A0A5N3XTD4-F1
#
_cell.length_a   1.000
_cell.length_b   1.000
_cell.length_c   1.000
_cell.angle_alpha   90.00
_cell.angle_beta   90.00
_cell.angle_gamma   90.00
#
_symmetry.space_group_name_H-M   'P 1'
#
loop_
_entity.id
_entity.type
_entity.pdbx_description
1 polymer ?
#
loop_
_entity_poly.entity_id
_entity_poly.type
_entity_poly.pdbx_seq_one_letter_code
_entity_poly.pdbx_strand_id
1 'polypeptide(L)'
;MTASCAARKAPPRRPERLAASGRFVGVHLLALLLLLPASSDACGDPPEFVTMKRKGAFESSYKPGDEVLYECRLGFQPITPGQVLSVTCQNDNTWSSLQEACKRKRCPSLGDPINGQVIFANGSTEFGSQAHYVCNKGYYLAGPSISYCEISGDGVNWSDNPPICERIKCKPPEAIQNGKYTNSDKETFEYSEVVTYSCNPPDGPDEYSLIGESKLTCIGNDEWSSQPPQCKVVKCVYPSVEHGMIHSGFRPKYYYKATVVFKCSEGFNLQGDSTVVCGVNSTWEPELPKCIKVPPRIRVFSNESTLRMRWPKYWSFSFSISPPNEHPGLISFRMDWLDLLAVQATLKRWAGWISLHEHSCAYILCTWVNMCLALKYYQSG
;
A
#
# COMPACT_ATOMS: atom_id res chain seq x y z
N MET A 1 -16.74 6.30 4.45
CA MET A 1 -16.97 7.70 4.88
C MET A 1 -15.61 8.27 5.26
N THR A 2 -15.04 9.11 4.40
CA THR A 2 -13.71 9.70 4.56
C THR A 2 -13.84 11.07 5.24
N ALA A 3 -13.20 11.24 6.40
CA ALA A 3 -13.17 12.51 7.13
C ALA A 3 -11.88 13.26 6.77
N SER A 4 -12.04 14.48 6.22
CA SER A 4 -10.95 15.40 5.87
C SER A 4 -10.85 16.49 6.94
N CYS A 5 -9.65 16.68 7.48
CA CYS A 5 -9.32 17.78 8.39
C CYS A 5 -8.94 19.03 7.59
N ALA A 6 -9.60 20.17 7.85
CA ALA A 6 -9.25 21.48 7.31
C ALA A 6 -8.66 22.39 8.40
N ALA A 7 -7.57 23.09 8.06
CA ALA A 7 -6.85 24.03 8.92
C ALA A 7 -7.55 25.41 9.00
N ARG A 8 -7.64 25.99 10.21
CA ARG A 8 -8.18 27.34 10.43
C ARG A 8 -7.08 28.41 10.21
N LYS A 9 -7.40 29.45 9.43
CA LYS A 9 -6.58 30.66 9.20
C LYS A 9 -6.75 31.68 10.33
N ALA A 10 -5.66 32.35 10.69
CA ALA A 10 -5.60 33.47 11.63
C ALA A 10 -6.08 34.81 11.00
N PRO A 11 -6.61 35.78 11.79
CA PRO A 11 -7.14 37.04 11.29
C PRO A 11 -6.05 38.09 10.98
N PRO A 12 -6.34 39.09 10.12
CA PRO A 12 -5.34 40.00 9.56
C PRO A 12 -4.96 41.16 10.50
N ARG A 13 -3.69 41.56 10.42
CA ARG A 13 -3.11 42.74 11.09
C ARG A 13 -3.65 44.04 10.47
N ARG A 14 -3.94 45.02 11.33
CA ARG A 14 -4.42 46.37 11.00
C ARG A 14 -3.25 47.28 10.61
N PRO A 15 -3.39 48.22 9.65
CA PRO A 15 -2.27 49.02 9.16
C PRO A 15 -1.91 50.20 10.06
N GLU A 16 -0.62 50.53 10.06
CA GLU A 16 0.02 51.70 10.68
C GLU A 16 -0.53 53.02 10.13
N ARG A 17 -0.74 54.01 11.02
CA ARG A 17 -0.92 55.42 10.64
C ARG A 17 0.30 56.22 11.05
N LEU A 18 0.94 56.81 10.06
CA LEU A 18 1.91 57.89 10.17
C LEU A 18 1.25 59.11 10.85
N ALA A 19 1.84 59.59 11.95
CA ALA A 19 1.48 60.85 12.57
C ALA A 19 2.52 61.93 12.24
N ALA A 20 2.01 63.08 11.80
CA ALA A 20 2.74 64.21 11.25
C ALA A 20 3.49 65.03 12.31
N SER A 21 4.58 65.66 11.87
CA SER A 21 5.35 66.65 12.61
C SER A 21 4.58 67.96 12.78
N GLY A 22 4.52 68.50 14.00
CA GLY A 22 4.04 69.85 14.27
C GLY A 22 4.65 70.38 15.55
N ARG A 23 5.53 71.37 15.43
CA ARG A 23 6.19 72.08 16.53
C ARG A 23 5.16 72.93 17.30
N PHE A 24 5.15 72.83 18.63
CA PHE A 24 4.67 73.92 19.50
C PHE A 24 5.67 74.13 20.64
N VAL A 25 6.07 75.39 20.77
CA VAL A 25 7.00 75.96 21.74
C VAL A 25 6.27 76.20 23.06
N GLY A 26 6.91 75.91 24.19
CA GLY A 26 6.63 76.61 25.43
C GLY A 26 6.39 75.76 26.67
N VAL A 27 7.12 76.13 27.73
CA VAL A 27 6.96 75.76 29.15
C VAL A 27 7.63 74.45 29.57
N HIS A 28 8.93 74.57 29.86
CA HIS A 28 9.59 73.79 30.91
C HIS A 28 8.87 74.02 32.24
N LEU A 29 8.37 72.96 32.87
CA LEU A 29 8.18 72.85 34.31
C LEU A 29 8.09 71.37 34.70
N LEU A 30 9.21 70.87 35.25
CA LEU A 30 9.31 69.84 36.29
C LEU A 30 8.32 68.66 36.26
N ALA A 31 8.76 67.55 35.68
CA ALA A 31 8.38 66.20 36.13
C ALA A 31 9.53 65.21 35.86
N LEU A 32 10.71 65.51 36.41
CA LEU A 32 11.68 64.47 36.77
C LEU A 32 11.27 64.01 38.17
N LEU A 33 10.83 62.75 38.28
CA LEU A 33 10.29 61.97 39.42
C LEU A 33 8.95 61.39 38.90
N LEU A 34 8.88 60.17 38.37
CA LEU A 34 9.21 58.90 39.01
C LEU A 34 9.49 57.83 37.92
N LEU A 35 10.76 57.58 37.63
CA LEU A 35 11.21 56.23 37.29
C LEU A 35 12.10 55.75 38.44
N LEU A 36 11.59 55.87 39.66
CA LEU A 36 12.06 54.95 40.68
C LEU A 36 11.52 53.58 40.25
N PRO A 37 12.35 52.53 40.11
CA PRO A 37 11.77 51.19 40.13
C PRO A 37 10.90 51.17 41.37
N ALA A 38 9.61 50.83 41.22
CA ALA A 38 8.76 50.64 42.38
C ALA A 38 9.54 49.68 43.29
N SER A 39 10.07 50.20 44.40
CA SER A 39 10.80 49.40 45.36
C SER A 39 9.73 48.54 46.00
N SER A 40 9.47 47.40 45.38
CA SER A 40 8.67 46.37 46.00
C SER A 40 9.46 45.98 47.24
N ASP A 41 8.96 46.33 48.42
CA ASP A 41 9.56 45.94 49.71
C ASP A 41 9.30 44.44 50.03
N ALA A 42 9.12 43.64 48.99
CA ALA A 42 8.71 42.24 49.01
C ALA A 42 9.17 41.52 47.74
N CYS A 43 9.48 40.24 47.87
CA CYS A 43 9.69 39.35 46.74
C CYS A 43 8.37 39.12 45.97
N GLY A 44 8.49 38.95 44.65
CA GLY A 44 7.39 38.49 43.81
C GLY A 44 7.02 37.03 44.06
N ASP A 45 6.17 36.46 43.20
CA ASP A 45 5.79 35.04 43.31
C ASP A 45 7.02 34.11 43.34
N PRO A 46 7.05 33.11 44.22
CA PRO A 46 8.12 32.13 44.27
C PRO A 46 8.28 31.39 42.93
N PRO A 47 9.50 30.93 42.59
CA PRO A 47 9.77 30.22 41.34
C PRO A 47 8.93 28.95 41.20
N GLU A 48 8.50 28.65 39.97
CA GLU A 48 7.80 27.39 39.65
C GLU A 48 8.75 26.34 39.10
N PHE A 49 8.46 25.08 39.43
CA PHE A 49 9.24 23.93 39.03
C PHE A 49 8.33 22.84 38.42
N VAL A 50 8.89 22.10 37.48
CA VAL A 50 8.24 20.98 36.80
C VAL A 50 8.12 19.80 37.77
N THR A 51 9.18 19.50 38.53
CA THR A 51 9.23 18.29 39.38
C THR A 51 8.83 18.55 40.84
N MET A 52 8.70 19.82 41.23
CA MET A 52 8.39 20.24 42.60
C MET A 52 7.15 21.12 42.64
N LYS A 53 6.52 21.18 43.81
CA LYS A 53 5.42 22.09 44.13
C LYS A 53 5.67 22.72 45.51
N ARG A 54 5.12 23.92 45.73
CA ARG A 54 5.18 24.59 47.03
C ARG A 54 4.46 23.74 48.09
N LYS A 55 5.04 23.69 49.29
CA LYS A 55 4.53 22.96 50.45
C LYS A 55 3.93 23.95 51.44
N GLY A 56 2.69 23.73 51.84
CA GLY A 56 1.98 24.60 52.80
C GLY A 56 1.08 25.64 52.14
N ALA A 57 0.67 26.64 52.93
CA ALA A 57 -0.24 27.69 52.48
C ALA A 57 0.48 28.74 51.63
N PHE A 58 -0.28 29.36 50.72
CA PHE A 58 0.22 30.46 49.90
C PHE A 58 0.03 31.78 50.64
N GLU A 59 1.10 32.57 50.74
CA GLU A 59 1.04 33.92 51.29
C GLU A 59 0.77 34.94 50.19
N SER A 60 0.16 36.06 50.58
CA SER A 60 -0.15 37.15 49.65
C SER A 60 1.03 38.08 49.38
N SER A 61 2.09 38.02 50.21
CA SER A 61 3.31 38.82 50.07
C SER A 61 4.46 38.17 50.85
N TYR A 62 5.68 38.21 50.30
CA TYR A 62 6.88 37.63 50.93
C TYR A 62 7.92 38.71 51.23
N LYS A 63 8.32 38.86 52.50
CA LYS A 63 9.33 39.83 52.95
C LYS A 63 10.73 39.22 52.93
N PRO A 64 11.80 40.04 52.85
CA PRO A 64 13.16 39.55 53.03
C PRO A 64 13.32 38.74 54.31
N GLY A 65 13.88 37.53 54.19
CA GLY A 65 13.98 36.53 55.25
C GLY A 65 12.90 35.44 55.21
N ASP A 66 11.77 35.65 54.51
CA ASP A 66 10.74 34.62 54.38
C ASP A 66 11.26 33.43 53.55
N GLU A 67 10.92 32.22 54.00
CA GLU A 67 11.32 30.97 53.38
C GLU A 67 10.11 30.23 52.81
N VAL A 68 10.21 29.81 51.55
CA VAL A 68 9.20 28.99 50.89
C VAL A 68 9.74 27.58 50.71
N LEU A 69 9.06 26.62 51.32
CA LEU A 69 9.38 25.20 51.22
C LEU A 69 8.73 24.57 49.99
N TYR A 70 9.45 23.65 49.36
CA TYR A 70 8.98 22.84 48.25
C TYR A 70 8.96 21.36 48.64
N GLU A 71 8.08 20.61 47.98
CA GLU A 71 8.06 19.16 48.00
C GLU A 71 7.99 18.62 46.57
N CYS A 72 8.54 17.43 46.34
CA CYS A 72 8.46 16.79 45.03
C CYS A 72 6.98 16.50 44.67
N ARG A 73 6.65 16.63 43.39
CA ARG A 73 5.35 16.19 42.87
C ARG A 73 5.25 14.66 42.94
N LEU A 74 4.02 14.14 42.87
CA LEU A 74 3.78 12.69 42.79
C LEU A 74 4.51 12.10 41.58
N GLY A 75 5.11 10.92 41.77
CA GLY A 75 6.00 10.30 40.79
C GLY A 75 7.45 10.81 40.82
N PHE A 76 7.79 11.76 41.69
CA PHE A 76 9.15 12.28 41.87
C PHE A 76 9.65 12.13 43.32
N GLN A 77 10.96 12.12 43.50
CA GLN A 77 11.65 12.01 44.79
C GLN A 77 12.88 12.93 44.81
N PRO A 78 13.34 13.38 46.00
CA PRO A 78 14.53 14.21 46.09
C PRO A 78 15.75 13.55 45.44
N ILE A 79 16.58 14.31 44.75
CA ILE A 79 17.84 13.83 44.19
C ILE A 79 18.76 13.37 45.32
N THR A 80 18.86 14.20 46.37
CA THR A 80 19.62 13.97 47.60
C THR A 80 18.65 13.66 48.75
N PRO A 81 18.72 12.47 49.36
CA PRO A 81 17.86 12.12 50.50
C PRO A 81 18.04 13.08 51.67
N GLY A 82 16.94 13.54 52.27
CA GLY A 82 16.95 14.44 53.42
C GLY A 82 17.29 15.91 53.10
N GLN A 83 17.53 16.27 51.83
CA GLN A 83 17.71 17.65 51.44
C GLN A 83 16.42 18.46 51.65
N VAL A 84 16.53 19.58 52.37
CA VAL A 84 15.45 20.56 52.46
C VAL A 84 15.43 21.36 51.17
N LEU A 85 14.27 21.40 50.51
CA LEU A 85 14.07 22.10 49.26
C LEU A 85 13.38 23.43 49.57
N SER A 86 14.14 24.52 49.57
CA SER A 86 13.60 25.84 49.91
C SER A 86 14.28 26.96 49.13
N VAL A 87 13.55 28.07 49.03
CA VAL A 87 14.06 29.35 48.56
C VAL A 87 13.77 30.41 49.61
N THR A 88 14.70 31.33 49.79
CA THR A 88 14.60 32.44 50.74
C THR A 88 14.51 33.75 49.98
N CYS A 89 13.62 34.63 50.41
CA CYS A 89 13.53 36.00 49.89
C CYS A 89 14.72 36.81 50.42
N GLN A 90 15.56 37.31 49.52
CA GLN A 90 16.78 38.06 49.86
C GLN A 90 16.50 39.54 50.08
N ASN A 91 17.48 40.26 50.63
CA ASN A 91 17.39 41.69 50.92
C ASN A 91 17.29 42.57 49.66
N ASP A 92 17.63 42.02 48.49
CA ASP A 92 17.45 42.65 47.19
C ASP A 92 16.06 42.35 46.57
N ASN A 93 15.15 41.75 47.35
CA ASN A 93 13.82 41.31 46.96
C ASN A 93 13.82 40.27 45.82
N THR A 94 14.89 39.49 45.69
CA THR A 94 14.97 38.35 44.80
C THR A 94 14.96 37.03 45.56
N TRP A 95 14.51 35.96 44.90
CA TRP A 95 14.55 34.61 45.49
C TRP A 95 15.94 34.00 45.35
N SER A 96 16.39 33.29 46.39
CA SER A 96 17.60 32.46 46.29
C SER A 96 17.50 31.42 45.17
N SER A 97 18.61 31.17 44.49
CA SER A 97 18.67 30.21 43.40
C SER A 97 18.45 28.77 43.90
N LEU A 98 17.42 28.12 43.37
CA LEU A 98 17.18 26.68 43.50
C LEU A 98 16.95 26.09 42.10
N GLN A 99 17.58 24.96 41.81
CA GLN A 99 17.38 24.20 40.57
C GLN A 99 16.44 23.02 40.79
N GLU A 100 16.01 22.36 39.71
CA GLU A 100 15.23 21.12 39.78
C GLU A 100 15.96 20.07 40.64
N ALA A 101 15.41 19.80 41.82
CA ALA A 101 16.03 18.98 42.85
C ALA A 101 15.31 17.65 43.09
N CYS A 102 14.29 17.33 42.26
CA CYS A 102 13.62 16.04 42.28
C CYS A 102 13.82 15.27 40.96
N LYS A 103 14.04 13.96 41.10
CA LYS A 103 14.13 12.99 40.00
C LYS A 103 12.92 12.08 40.00
N ARG A 104 12.64 11.44 38.87
CA ARG A 104 11.55 10.46 38.77
C ARG A 104 11.76 9.31 39.77
N LYS A 105 10.66 8.84 40.38
CA LYS A 105 10.62 7.56 41.09
C LYS A 105 10.73 6.43 40.06
N ARG A 106 11.18 5.26 40.51
CA ARG A 106 11.31 4.06 39.69
C ARG A 106 10.27 3.04 40.10
N CYS A 107 9.60 2.44 39.13
CA CYS A 107 8.76 1.29 39.37
C CYS A 107 9.61 0.06 39.75
N PRO A 108 9.02 -0.94 40.43
CA PRO A 108 9.69 -2.18 40.75
C PRO A 108 10.29 -2.83 39.50
N SER A 109 11.44 -3.50 39.65
CA SER A 109 12.00 -4.29 38.55
C SER A 109 11.06 -5.43 38.22
N LEU A 110 10.65 -5.53 36.96
CA LEU A 110 9.91 -6.68 36.46
C LEU A 110 10.91 -7.75 36.03
N GLY A 111 10.61 -9.02 36.34
CA GLY A 111 11.26 -10.17 35.74
C GLY A 111 10.58 -10.55 34.43
N ASP A 112 11.28 -11.34 33.63
CA ASP A 112 10.69 -11.92 32.42
C ASP A 112 9.53 -12.86 32.78
N PRO A 113 8.38 -12.76 32.07
CA PRO A 113 7.32 -13.73 32.22
C PRO A 113 7.80 -15.12 31.78
N ILE A 114 7.22 -16.18 32.35
CA ILE A 114 7.54 -17.55 31.95
C ILE A 114 7.22 -17.72 30.46
N ASN A 115 8.19 -18.19 29.67
CA ASN A 115 8.09 -18.29 28.20
C ASN A 115 7.87 -16.96 27.48
N GLY A 116 8.32 -15.85 28.05
CA GLY A 116 8.35 -14.55 27.38
C GLY A 116 9.46 -13.67 27.91
N GLN A 117 9.43 -12.40 27.51
CA GLN A 117 10.41 -11.39 27.84
C GLN A 117 9.72 -10.05 28.06
N VAL A 118 10.25 -9.24 28.97
CA VAL A 118 9.83 -7.85 29.14
C VAL A 118 10.87 -6.91 28.50
N ILE A 119 10.40 -6.00 27.66
CA ILE A 119 11.22 -5.02 26.95
C ILE A 119 10.81 -3.63 27.44
N PHE A 120 11.70 -2.97 28.18
CA PHE A 120 11.46 -1.61 28.64
C PHE A 120 11.72 -0.61 27.51
N ALA A 121 10.74 0.24 27.23
CA ALA A 121 10.91 1.34 26.29
C ALA A 121 12.06 2.26 26.75
N ASN A 122 13.06 2.45 25.88
CA ASN A 122 14.29 3.20 26.17
C ASN A 122 15.10 2.67 27.38
N GLY A 123 14.88 1.43 27.82
CA GLY A 123 15.62 0.82 28.94
C GLY A 123 15.33 1.45 30.31
N SER A 124 14.22 2.18 30.47
CA SER A 124 13.87 2.90 31.70
C SER A 124 12.70 2.27 32.45
N THR A 125 12.78 2.29 33.78
CA THR A 125 11.68 1.93 34.69
C THR A 125 11.15 3.13 35.49
N GLU A 126 11.51 4.35 35.07
CA GLU A 126 11.08 5.57 35.73
C GLU A 126 9.60 5.90 35.48
N PHE A 127 9.02 6.73 36.35
CA PHE A 127 7.66 7.23 36.19
C PHE A 127 7.39 7.75 34.76
N GLY A 128 6.35 7.21 34.13
CA GLY A 128 5.96 7.47 32.74
C GLY A 128 6.56 6.52 31.69
N SER A 129 7.43 5.58 32.08
CA SER A 129 7.99 4.58 31.17
C SER A 129 7.01 3.44 30.86
N GLN A 130 7.30 2.70 29.78
CA GLN A 130 6.48 1.58 29.28
C GLN A 130 7.28 0.28 29.33
N ALA A 131 6.61 -0.80 29.72
CA ALA A 131 7.11 -2.17 29.65
C ALA A 131 6.29 -2.95 28.62
N HIS A 132 6.94 -3.47 27.57
CA HIS A 132 6.32 -4.28 26.53
C HIS A 132 6.58 -5.75 26.79
N TYR A 133 5.54 -6.58 26.77
CA TYR A 133 5.67 -8.03 26.94
C TYR A 133 5.62 -8.74 25.59
N VAL A 134 6.57 -9.65 25.39
CA VAL A 134 6.70 -10.45 24.16
C VAL A 134 6.83 -11.91 24.55
N CYS A 135 6.00 -12.78 23.98
CA CYS A 135 6.12 -14.22 24.22
C CYS A 135 7.15 -14.87 23.30
N ASN A 136 7.80 -15.92 23.80
CA ASN A 136 8.70 -16.75 23.02
C ASN A 136 7.94 -17.46 21.89
N LYS A 137 8.67 -17.89 20.86
CA LYS A 137 8.09 -18.65 19.74
C LYS A 137 7.31 -19.87 20.24
N GLY A 138 6.09 -20.05 19.73
CA GLY A 138 5.19 -21.12 20.15
C GLY A 138 4.30 -20.78 21.34
N TYR A 139 4.32 -19.54 21.80
CA TYR A 139 3.47 -19.02 22.86
C TYR A 139 2.74 -17.76 22.39
N TYR A 140 1.52 -17.56 22.89
CA TYR A 140 0.73 -16.35 22.67
C TYR A 140 0.51 -15.62 23.99
N LEU A 141 0.32 -14.30 23.90
CA LEU A 141 0.18 -13.45 25.07
C LEU A 141 -1.27 -13.44 25.56
N ALA A 142 -1.50 -13.94 26.77
CA ALA A 142 -2.78 -13.87 27.48
C ALA A 142 -2.73 -12.73 28.50
N GLY A 143 -3.24 -11.56 28.11
CA GLY A 143 -3.28 -10.35 28.94
C GLY A 143 -2.81 -9.09 28.21
N PRO A 144 -2.55 -7.99 28.93
CA PRO A 144 -2.06 -6.75 28.35
C PRO A 144 -0.65 -6.89 27.82
N SER A 145 -0.40 -6.35 26.62
CA SER A 145 0.94 -6.34 25.98
C SER A 145 1.85 -5.21 26.42
N ILE A 146 1.29 -4.20 27.10
CA ILE A 146 2.01 -3.02 27.57
C ILE A 146 1.54 -2.70 28.98
N SER A 147 2.48 -2.42 29.88
CA SER A 147 2.22 -1.88 31.22
C SER A 147 2.95 -0.55 31.39
N TYR A 148 2.35 0.38 32.14
CA TYR A 148 2.83 1.75 32.31
C TYR A 148 3.29 1.99 33.75
N CYS A 149 4.43 2.66 33.93
CA CYS A 149 4.88 3.06 35.26
C CYS A 149 4.11 4.30 35.70
N GLU A 150 3.08 4.12 36.53
CA GLU A 150 2.14 5.16 36.94
C GLU A 150 2.13 5.42 38.45
N ILE A 151 1.37 6.41 38.90
CA ILE A 151 1.26 6.77 40.32
C ILE A 151 0.42 5.70 41.02
N SER A 152 0.94 5.16 42.12
CA SER A 152 0.23 4.19 42.97
C SER A 152 0.42 4.56 44.43
N GLY A 153 -0.65 5.03 45.08
CA GLY A 153 -0.58 5.59 46.43
C GLY A 153 0.34 6.81 46.51
N ASP A 154 1.33 6.75 47.41
CA ASP A 154 2.40 7.74 47.56
C ASP A 154 3.62 7.45 46.65
N GLY A 155 3.66 6.29 46.00
CA GLY A 155 4.74 5.80 45.17
C GLY A 155 4.42 5.75 43.67
N VAL A 156 5.11 4.84 42.98
CA VAL A 156 4.85 4.49 41.58
C VAL A 156 4.84 2.97 41.44
N ASN A 157 3.96 2.45 40.60
CA ASN A 157 3.89 1.03 40.27
C ASN A 157 3.50 0.83 38.80
N TRP A 158 3.73 -0.37 38.29
CA TRP A 158 3.22 -0.78 36.99
C TRP A 158 1.69 -0.87 37.01
N SER A 159 1.05 -0.39 35.94
CA SER A 159 -0.42 -0.35 35.79
C SER A 159 -1.05 -1.73 35.84
N ASP A 160 -0.33 -2.71 35.30
CA ASP A 160 -0.78 -4.09 35.15
C ASP A 160 0.25 -5.08 35.70
N ASN A 161 -0.27 -6.19 36.24
CA ASN A 161 0.55 -7.34 36.57
C ASN A 161 1.11 -7.99 35.28
N PRO A 162 2.28 -8.66 35.35
CA PRO A 162 2.83 -9.36 34.19
C PRO A 162 1.83 -10.36 33.57
N PRO A 163 1.66 -10.35 32.24
CA PRO A 163 0.78 -11.28 31.54
C PRO A 163 1.36 -12.70 31.50
N ILE A 164 0.54 -13.66 31.09
CA ILE A 164 0.94 -15.06 30.96
C ILE A 164 1.17 -15.38 29.48
N CYS A 165 2.31 -16.01 29.18
CA CYS A 165 2.56 -16.58 27.86
C CYS A 165 2.09 -18.03 27.85
N GLU A 166 0.99 -18.28 27.14
CA GLU A 166 0.39 -19.61 27.03
C GLU A 166 0.84 -20.31 25.76
N ARG A 167 0.96 -21.64 25.81
CA ARG A 167 1.35 -22.43 24.64
C ARG A 167 0.29 -22.31 23.56
N ILE A 168 0.73 -22.04 22.34
CA ILE A 168 -0.14 -22.06 21.17
C ILE A 168 -0.61 -23.49 20.92
N LYS A 169 -1.93 -23.62 20.84
CA LYS A 169 -2.62 -24.85 20.50
C LYS A 169 -3.69 -24.54 19.46
N CYS A 170 -3.87 -25.43 18.51
CA CYS A 170 -4.94 -25.33 17.52
C CYS A 170 -5.95 -26.45 17.74
N LYS A 171 -7.23 -26.10 17.66
CA LYS A 171 -8.29 -27.09 17.41
C LYS A 171 -8.10 -27.80 16.07
N PRO A 172 -8.71 -28.98 15.91
CA PRO A 172 -8.68 -29.72 14.65
C PRO A 172 -9.24 -28.84 13.52
N PRO A 173 -8.56 -28.78 12.37
CA PRO A 173 -9.03 -27.99 11.24
C PRO A 173 -10.27 -28.65 10.63
N GLU A 174 -11.05 -27.87 9.88
CA GLU A 174 -12.33 -28.34 9.36
C GLU A 174 -12.15 -29.54 8.43
N ALA A 175 -13.08 -30.49 8.55
CA ALA A 175 -13.17 -31.62 7.63
C ALA A 175 -13.71 -31.13 6.27
N ILE A 176 -13.17 -31.70 5.19
CA ILE A 176 -13.54 -31.32 3.82
C ILE A 176 -14.32 -32.45 3.16
N GLN A 177 -15.25 -32.12 2.28
CA GLN A 177 -15.98 -33.12 1.49
C GLN A 177 -15.01 -33.83 0.53
N ASN A 178 -15.19 -35.14 0.36
CA ASN A 178 -14.38 -35.97 -0.54
C ASN A 178 -12.87 -35.91 -0.26
N GLY A 179 -12.48 -35.63 0.98
CA GLY A 179 -11.10 -35.61 1.40
C GLY A 179 -10.92 -35.95 2.88
N LYS A 180 -9.66 -36.07 3.27
CA LYS A 180 -9.22 -36.37 4.63
C LYS A 180 -7.87 -35.71 4.89
N TYR A 181 -7.50 -35.57 6.16
CA TYR A 181 -6.19 -35.07 6.54
C TYR A 181 -5.51 -35.97 7.58
N THR A 182 -4.19 -35.85 7.70
CA THR A 182 -3.38 -36.62 8.64
C THR A 182 -3.70 -36.27 10.10
N ASN A 183 -3.73 -37.27 10.99
CA ASN A 183 -4.02 -37.10 12.42
C ASN A 183 -5.40 -36.49 12.72
N SER A 184 -6.42 -36.80 11.92
CA SER A 184 -7.79 -36.31 12.09
C SER A 184 -8.44 -36.66 13.43
N ASP A 185 -7.94 -37.69 14.11
CA ASP A 185 -8.47 -38.14 15.40
C ASP A 185 -7.91 -37.34 16.59
N LYS A 186 -6.91 -36.48 16.35
CA LYS A 186 -6.27 -35.67 17.39
C LYS A 186 -7.16 -34.47 17.75
N GLU A 187 -7.46 -34.28 19.04
CA GLU A 187 -8.32 -33.18 19.52
C GLU A 187 -7.60 -31.83 19.63
N THR A 188 -6.27 -31.81 19.62
CA THR A 188 -5.48 -30.58 19.78
C THR A 188 -4.13 -30.71 19.10
N PHE A 189 -3.75 -29.68 18.35
CA PHE A 189 -2.47 -29.60 17.65
C PHE A 189 -1.56 -28.58 18.31
N GLU A 190 -0.28 -28.92 18.45
CA GLU A 190 0.73 -28.02 19.01
C GLU A 190 1.25 -27.05 17.94
N TYR A 191 1.84 -25.94 18.38
CA TYR A 191 2.49 -25.00 17.50
C TYR A 191 3.45 -25.68 16.52
N SER A 192 3.42 -25.27 15.26
CA SER A 192 4.20 -25.80 14.13
C SER A 192 3.89 -27.24 13.71
N GLU A 193 2.90 -27.91 14.32
CA GLU A 193 2.39 -29.14 13.76
C GLU A 193 1.69 -28.89 12.42
N VAL A 194 1.82 -29.87 11.52
CA VAL A 194 1.33 -29.78 10.15
C VAL A 194 0.30 -30.89 9.92
N VAL A 195 -0.85 -30.52 9.38
CA VAL A 195 -1.78 -31.48 8.78
C VAL A 195 -1.64 -31.44 7.27
N THR A 196 -1.70 -32.61 6.63
CA THR A 196 -1.68 -32.73 5.17
C THR A 196 -3.01 -33.27 4.69
N TYR A 197 -3.70 -32.51 3.85
CA TYR A 197 -4.94 -32.88 3.20
C TYR A 197 -4.70 -33.72 1.95
N SER A 198 -5.61 -34.65 1.71
CA SER A 198 -5.64 -35.52 0.54
C SER A 198 -7.09 -35.77 0.12
N CYS A 199 -7.34 -35.90 -1.18
CA CYS A 199 -8.66 -36.28 -1.67
C CYS A 199 -8.87 -37.79 -1.54
N ASN A 200 -10.11 -38.18 -1.29
CA ASN A 200 -10.53 -39.57 -1.26
C ASN A 200 -10.45 -40.17 -2.68
N PRO A 201 -10.44 -41.52 -2.80
CA PRO A 201 -10.60 -42.18 -4.09
C PRO A 201 -11.88 -41.70 -4.81
N PRO A 202 -11.90 -41.70 -6.15
CA PRO A 202 -13.07 -41.24 -6.89
C PRO A 202 -14.25 -42.20 -6.71
N ASP A 203 -15.44 -41.63 -6.49
CA ASP A 203 -16.70 -42.39 -6.45
C ASP A 203 -17.28 -42.62 -7.86
N GLY A 204 -16.65 -42.04 -8.89
CA GLY A 204 -17.12 -42.05 -10.27
C GLY A 204 -15.98 -42.16 -11.30
N PRO A 205 -16.25 -41.84 -12.58
CA PRO A 205 -15.26 -42.03 -13.65
C PRO A 205 -14.11 -41.01 -13.61
N ASP A 206 -14.25 -39.93 -12.85
CA ASP A 206 -13.34 -38.79 -12.83
C ASP A 206 -12.78 -38.57 -11.42
N GLU A 207 -11.51 -38.19 -11.36
CA GLU A 207 -10.73 -38.03 -10.13
C GLU A 207 -11.04 -36.69 -9.43
N TYR A 208 -11.00 -36.70 -8.10
CA TYR A 208 -11.05 -35.47 -7.30
C TYR A 208 -9.70 -34.73 -7.38
N SER A 209 -9.76 -33.42 -7.65
CA SER A 209 -8.62 -32.52 -7.63
C SER A 209 -8.59 -31.72 -6.34
N LEU A 210 -7.42 -31.62 -5.69
CA LEU A 210 -7.20 -30.80 -4.51
C LEU A 210 -6.95 -29.34 -4.93
N ILE A 211 -7.85 -28.44 -4.53
CA ILE A 211 -7.83 -27.02 -4.86
C ILE A 211 -7.50 -26.22 -3.59
N GLY A 212 -6.33 -25.59 -3.57
CA GLY A 212 -5.81 -24.83 -2.43
C GLY A 212 -4.51 -25.40 -1.87
N GLU A 213 -4.14 -24.95 -0.68
CA GLU A 213 -2.95 -25.44 0.03
C GLU A 213 -3.23 -26.81 0.65
N SER A 214 -2.38 -27.79 0.32
CA SER A 214 -2.52 -29.15 0.85
C SER A 214 -1.98 -29.31 2.26
N LYS A 215 -1.21 -28.35 2.78
CA LYS A 215 -0.58 -28.40 4.10
C LYS A 215 -0.99 -27.19 4.92
N LEU A 216 -1.56 -27.45 6.09
CA LEU A 216 -1.91 -26.42 7.07
C LEU A 216 -1.00 -26.59 8.29
N THR A 217 -0.42 -25.50 8.76
CA THR A 217 0.47 -25.47 9.94
C THR A 217 -0.20 -24.69 11.07
N CYS A 218 -0.15 -25.19 12.30
CA CYS A 218 -0.67 -24.48 13.46
C CYS A 218 0.27 -23.30 13.79
N ILE A 219 -0.18 -22.07 13.60
CA ILE A 219 0.65 -20.86 13.72
C ILE A 219 0.26 -19.97 14.90
N GLY A 220 -0.99 -20.03 15.34
CA GLY A 220 -1.54 -19.21 16.41
C GLY A 220 -2.60 -19.97 17.20
N ASN A 221 -3.12 -19.36 18.27
CA ASN A 221 -4.13 -20.01 19.11
C ASN A 221 -5.42 -20.19 18.30
N ASP A 222 -5.79 -21.44 18.03
CA ASP A 222 -6.86 -21.82 17.09
C ASP A 222 -6.71 -21.23 15.67
N GLU A 223 -5.48 -20.96 15.25
CA GLU A 223 -5.17 -20.34 13.95
C GLU A 223 -4.24 -21.21 13.09
N TRP A 224 -4.73 -21.58 11.91
CA TRP A 224 -4.00 -22.35 10.90
C TRP A 224 -3.43 -21.42 9.81
N SER A 225 -2.31 -21.83 9.21
CA SER A 225 -1.59 -21.04 8.20
C SER A 225 -2.38 -20.69 6.94
N SER A 226 -3.44 -21.44 6.64
CA SER A 226 -4.33 -21.23 5.50
C SER A 226 -5.71 -21.82 5.80
N GLN A 227 -6.70 -21.46 5.00
CA GLN A 227 -8.00 -22.13 4.98
C GLN A 227 -7.88 -23.56 4.42
N PRO A 228 -8.73 -24.51 4.85
CA PRO A 228 -8.76 -25.86 4.31
C PRO A 228 -8.98 -25.90 2.78
N PRO A 229 -8.32 -26.81 2.05
CA PRO A 229 -8.50 -26.94 0.60
C PRO A 229 -9.84 -27.61 0.26
N GLN A 230 -10.20 -27.59 -1.03
CA GLN A 230 -11.40 -28.28 -1.53
C GLN A 230 -11.02 -29.48 -2.40
N CYS A 231 -11.73 -30.60 -2.23
CA CYS A 231 -11.65 -31.75 -3.12
C CYS A 231 -12.88 -31.81 -4.02
N LYS A 232 -12.72 -31.42 -5.29
CA LYS A 232 -13.79 -31.42 -6.30
C LYS A 232 -13.30 -31.92 -7.64
N VAL A 233 -14.20 -32.42 -8.46
CA VAL A 233 -13.86 -32.81 -9.83
C VAL A 233 -13.59 -31.55 -10.65
N VAL A 234 -12.37 -31.41 -11.15
CA VAL A 234 -11.98 -30.38 -12.11
C VAL A 234 -11.45 -31.08 -13.34
N LYS A 235 -12.16 -30.92 -14.45
CA LYS A 235 -11.87 -31.63 -15.69
C LYS A 235 -12.15 -30.72 -16.88
N CYS A 236 -11.09 -30.31 -17.56
CA CYS A 236 -11.20 -29.49 -18.75
C CYS A 236 -11.62 -30.32 -19.96
N VAL A 237 -12.36 -29.66 -20.86
CA VAL A 237 -12.72 -30.23 -22.16
C VAL A 237 -11.45 -30.56 -22.95
N TYR A 238 -11.51 -31.59 -23.78
CA TYR A 238 -10.39 -31.92 -24.67
C TYR A 238 -9.98 -30.69 -25.50
N PRO A 239 -8.71 -30.24 -25.42
CA PRO A 239 -8.33 -28.96 -26.00
C PRO A 239 -8.03 -29.15 -27.49
N SER A 240 -9.03 -28.83 -28.31
CA SER A 240 -8.97 -28.92 -29.76
C SER A 240 -8.75 -27.54 -30.39
N VAL A 241 -7.72 -27.42 -31.21
CA VAL A 241 -7.39 -26.19 -31.94
C VAL A 241 -7.35 -26.50 -33.44
N GLU A 242 -8.16 -25.79 -34.23
CA GLU A 242 -8.21 -25.96 -35.67
C GLU A 242 -6.87 -25.57 -36.32
N HIS A 243 -6.33 -26.41 -37.21
CA HIS A 243 -4.98 -26.27 -37.78
C HIS A 243 -3.85 -26.24 -36.73
N GLY A 244 -4.13 -26.67 -35.51
CA GLY A 244 -3.18 -26.85 -34.42
C GLY A 244 -3.07 -28.32 -34.02
N MET A 245 -1.97 -28.66 -33.37
CA MET A 245 -1.74 -29.96 -32.76
C MET A 245 -1.14 -29.79 -31.36
N ILE A 246 -1.43 -30.75 -30.48
CA ILE A 246 -0.80 -30.84 -29.16
C ILE A 246 0.66 -31.25 -29.37
N HIS A 247 1.57 -30.34 -29.07
CA HIS A 247 3.01 -30.59 -29.14
C HIS A 247 3.50 -31.40 -27.94
N SER A 248 3.01 -31.09 -26.74
CA SER A 248 3.34 -31.81 -25.52
C SER A 248 2.23 -31.74 -24.48
N GLY A 249 2.27 -32.65 -23.50
CA GLY A 249 1.27 -32.72 -22.44
C GLY A 249 0.02 -33.53 -22.79
N PHE A 250 0.03 -34.30 -23.88
CA PHE A 250 -1.10 -35.15 -24.27
C PHE A 250 -1.49 -36.13 -23.16
N ARG A 251 -2.78 -36.15 -22.81
CA ARG A 251 -3.39 -37.11 -21.89
C ARG A 251 -4.79 -37.50 -22.39
N PRO A 252 -5.32 -38.68 -22.01
CA PRO A 252 -6.70 -39.05 -22.31
C PRO A 252 -7.73 -38.14 -21.63
N LYS A 253 -7.39 -37.60 -20.46
CA LYS A 253 -8.21 -36.67 -19.67
C LYS A 253 -7.31 -35.58 -19.07
N TYR A 254 -7.85 -34.36 -18.95
CA TYR A 254 -7.13 -33.20 -18.45
C TYR A 254 -7.80 -32.69 -17.16
N TYR A 255 -7.16 -32.94 -16.03
CA TYR A 255 -7.62 -32.49 -14.72
C TYR A 255 -6.89 -31.21 -14.28
N TYR A 256 -7.17 -30.72 -13.08
CA TYR A 256 -6.58 -29.50 -12.54
C TYR A 256 -5.05 -29.42 -12.70
N LYS A 257 -4.55 -28.26 -13.13
CA LYS A 257 -3.13 -27.97 -13.43
C LYS A 257 -2.52 -28.82 -14.56
N ALA A 258 -3.31 -29.63 -15.29
CA ALA A 258 -2.82 -30.26 -16.49
C ALA A 258 -2.39 -29.19 -17.50
N THR A 259 -1.17 -29.30 -18.00
CA THR A 259 -0.56 -28.32 -18.90
C THR A 259 -0.42 -28.92 -20.30
N VAL A 260 -0.85 -28.17 -21.31
CA VAL A 260 -0.81 -28.57 -22.71
C VAL A 260 -0.11 -27.50 -23.52
N VAL A 261 0.82 -27.92 -24.38
CA VAL A 261 1.52 -27.01 -25.30
C VAL A 261 1.06 -27.30 -26.72
N PHE A 262 0.71 -26.24 -27.45
CA PHE A 262 0.24 -26.27 -28.82
C PHE A 262 1.30 -25.85 -29.82
N LYS A 263 1.21 -26.42 -31.02
CA LYS A 263 1.96 -26.02 -32.20
C LYS A 263 1.02 -25.98 -33.40
N CYS A 264 1.14 -24.97 -34.25
CA CYS A 264 0.36 -24.91 -35.49
C CYS A 264 0.97 -25.80 -36.58
N SER A 265 0.08 -26.31 -37.44
CA SER A 265 0.46 -27.01 -38.66
C SER A 265 1.24 -26.11 -39.62
N GLU A 266 1.95 -26.70 -40.57
CA GLU A 266 2.72 -25.95 -41.55
C GLU A 266 1.86 -24.94 -42.32
N GLY A 267 2.39 -23.72 -42.51
CA GLY A 267 1.66 -22.63 -43.17
C GLY A 267 0.68 -21.89 -42.28
N PHE A 268 0.64 -22.16 -40.97
CA PHE A 268 -0.11 -21.40 -39.97
C PHE A 268 0.81 -20.85 -38.87
N ASN A 269 0.49 -19.67 -38.36
CA ASN A 269 1.12 -19.05 -37.20
C ASN A 269 0.20 -19.14 -35.99
N LEU A 270 0.79 -19.35 -34.81
CA LEU A 270 0.07 -19.38 -33.54
C LEU A 270 -0.26 -17.96 -33.08
N GLN A 271 -1.52 -17.74 -32.73
CA GLN A 271 -2.04 -16.51 -32.15
C GLN A 271 -2.56 -16.80 -30.75
N GLY A 272 -2.00 -16.12 -29.74
CA GLY A 272 -2.26 -16.37 -28.32
C GLY A 272 -1.09 -17.10 -27.65
N ASP A 273 -1.35 -17.69 -26.49
CA ASP A 273 -0.33 -18.44 -25.75
C ASP A 273 -0.23 -19.87 -26.25
N SER A 274 1.00 -20.32 -26.50
CA SER A 274 1.24 -21.71 -26.91
C SER A 274 1.00 -22.70 -25.78
N THR A 275 0.96 -22.26 -24.53
CA THR A 275 0.84 -23.11 -23.34
C THR A 275 -0.41 -22.74 -22.57
N VAL A 276 -1.26 -23.73 -22.28
CA VAL A 276 -2.49 -23.57 -21.51
C VAL A 276 -2.52 -24.54 -20.33
N VAL A 277 -3.17 -24.13 -19.25
CA VAL A 277 -3.31 -24.91 -18.02
C VAL A 277 -4.79 -25.11 -17.70
N CYS A 278 -5.17 -26.30 -17.27
CA CYS A 278 -6.53 -26.55 -16.81
C CYS A 278 -6.78 -25.86 -15.46
N GLY A 279 -7.58 -24.80 -15.48
CA GLY A 279 -7.91 -23.96 -14.33
C GLY A 279 -8.91 -24.61 -13.37
N VAL A 280 -9.14 -23.94 -12.23
CA VAL A 280 -10.00 -24.43 -11.14
C VAL A 280 -11.48 -24.54 -11.51
N ASN A 281 -11.90 -23.87 -12.58
CA ASN A 281 -13.26 -23.81 -13.08
C ASN A 281 -13.52 -24.77 -14.25
N SER A 282 -12.64 -25.75 -14.47
CA SER A 282 -12.71 -26.68 -15.61
C SER A 282 -12.59 -25.99 -16.98
N THR A 283 -11.92 -24.83 -17.00
CA THR A 283 -11.64 -24.01 -18.18
C THR A 283 -10.14 -23.96 -18.46
N TRP A 284 -9.77 -23.83 -19.73
CA TRP A 284 -8.37 -23.62 -20.09
C TRP A 284 -7.97 -22.17 -19.83
N GLU A 285 -6.82 -22.00 -19.17
CA GLU A 285 -6.26 -20.71 -18.77
C GLU A 285 -4.80 -20.62 -19.22
N PRO A 286 -4.44 -19.66 -20.09
CA PRO A 286 -5.34 -18.77 -20.85
C PRO A 286 -6.23 -19.54 -21.84
N GLU A 287 -7.14 -18.82 -22.52
CA GLU A 287 -7.98 -19.40 -23.57
C GLU A 287 -7.13 -20.07 -24.66
N LEU A 288 -7.70 -21.11 -25.29
CA LEU A 288 -7.00 -21.88 -26.32
C LEU A 288 -6.53 -20.99 -27.49
N PRO A 289 -5.30 -21.20 -28.01
CA PRO A 289 -4.76 -20.39 -29.08
C PRO A 289 -5.47 -20.65 -30.42
N LYS A 290 -5.28 -19.74 -31.38
CA LYS A 290 -5.78 -19.86 -32.74
C LYS A 290 -4.62 -20.00 -33.72
N CYS A 291 -4.74 -20.90 -34.69
CA CYS A 291 -3.78 -21.01 -35.78
C CYS A 291 -4.28 -20.24 -37.00
N ILE A 292 -3.58 -19.16 -37.36
CA ILE A 292 -3.95 -18.29 -38.48
C ILE A 292 -3.05 -18.57 -39.69
N LYS A 293 -3.64 -18.62 -40.89
CA LYS A 293 -2.90 -18.92 -42.11
C LYS A 293 -1.85 -17.84 -42.38
N VAL A 294 -0.62 -18.25 -42.66
CA VAL A 294 0.47 -17.34 -43.01
C VAL A 294 0.17 -16.73 -44.38
N PRO A 295 0.14 -15.39 -44.51
CA PRO A 295 0.02 -14.74 -45.81
C PRO A 295 1.17 -15.18 -46.73
N PRO A 296 0.93 -15.36 -48.03
CA PRO A 296 1.99 -15.73 -48.95
C PRO A 296 3.12 -14.70 -48.90
N ARG A 297 4.37 -15.16 -48.72
CA ARG A 297 5.55 -14.30 -48.83
C ARG A 297 5.59 -13.73 -50.25
N ILE A 298 5.37 -12.43 -50.39
CA ILE A 298 5.60 -11.74 -51.66
C ILE A 298 7.10 -11.79 -51.92
N ARG A 299 7.52 -12.62 -52.89
CA ARG A 299 8.89 -12.58 -53.39
C ARG A 299 9.02 -11.35 -54.26
N VAL A 300 9.71 -10.33 -53.77
CA VAL A 300 10.14 -9.20 -54.58
C VAL A 300 11.34 -9.66 -55.38
N PHE A 301 11.15 -9.89 -56.68
CA PHE A 301 12.27 -10.08 -57.61
C PHE A 301 12.75 -8.69 -58.03
N SER A 302 13.93 -8.26 -57.56
CA SER A 302 14.58 -7.06 -58.08
C SER A 302 15.67 -7.45 -59.08
N ASN A 303 15.42 -7.26 -60.36
CA ASN A 303 16.50 -7.10 -61.34
C ASN A 303 16.24 -6.00 -62.38
N GLU A 304 15.18 -5.20 -62.23
CA GLU A 304 14.96 -3.97 -63.01
C GLU A 304 14.30 -2.91 -62.12
N SER A 305 14.44 -1.64 -62.52
CA SER A 305 14.00 -0.40 -61.85
C SER A 305 12.48 -0.29 -61.58
N THR A 306 11.74 -1.39 -61.63
CA THR A 306 10.29 -1.47 -61.46
C THR A 306 9.94 -2.64 -60.54
N LEU A 307 9.42 -2.33 -59.35
CA LEU A 307 8.85 -3.32 -58.42
C LEU A 307 7.50 -3.82 -58.95
N ARG A 308 7.48 -5.02 -59.56
CA ARG A 308 6.24 -5.69 -59.92
C ARG A 308 5.77 -6.58 -58.76
N MET A 309 4.77 -6.11 -58.00
CA MET A 309 4.05 -6.94 -57.02
C MET A 309 2.91 -7.68 -57.73
N ARG A 310 2.96 -9.02 -57.77
CA ARG A 310 1.94 -9.85 -58.42
C ARG A 310 0.99 -10.43 -57.35
N TRP A 311 -0.24 -9.92 -57.29
CA TRP A 311 -1.28 -10.40 -56.37
C TRP A 311 -2.11 -11.54 -56.99
N PRO A 312 -2.63 -12.49 -56.19
CA PRO A 312 -3.46 -13.55 -56.73
C PRO A 312 -4.88 -13.03 -56.92
N LYS A 313 -5.22 -12.67 -58.18
CA LYS A 313 -6.57 -12.38 -58.71
C LYS A 313 -7.35 -11.41 -57.81
N TYR A 314 -7.37 -10.08 -57.98
CA TYR A 314 -8.16 -9.32 -58.96
C TYR A 314 -7.72 -7.84 -59.02
N TRP A 315 -6.50 -7.49 -58.59
CA TRP A 315 -6.02 -6.10 -58.60
C TRP A 315 -4.60 -6.04 -59.14
N SER A 316 -4.39 -5.21 -60.17
CA SER A 316 -3.10 -4.89 -60.75
C SER A 316 -2.78 -3.44 -60.40
N PHE A 317 -1.82 -3.23 -59.50
CA PHE A 317 -1.26 -1.91 -59.23
C PHE A 317 0.16 -1.86 -59.81
N SER A 318 0.43 -0.84 -60.62
CA SER A 318 1.80 -0.54 -61.09
C SER A 318 2.34 0.65 -60.30
N PHE A 319 3.46 0.44 -59.60
CA PHE A 319 4.19 1.50 -58.92
C PHE A 319 5.42 1.85 -59.76
N SER A 320 5.55 3.12 -60.15
CA SER A 320 6.78 3.65 -60.74
C SER A 320 7.58 4.37 -59.64
N ILE A 321 8.71 3.80 -59.23
CA ILE A 321 9.68 4.55 -58.42
C ILE A 321 10.50 5.38 -59.41
N SER A 322 10.18 6.67 -59.51
CA SER A 322 11.06 7.60 -60.25
C SER A 322 12.25 7.93 -59.33
N PRO A 323 13.50 7.81 -59.78
CA PRO A 323 14.63 8.25 -58.96
C PRO A 323 14.51 9.77 -58.74
N PRO A 324 14.68 10.27 -57.51
CA PRO A 324 14.70 11.70 -57.26
C PRO A 324 15.99 12.24 -57.86
N ASN A 325 15.89 12.99 -58.96
CA ASN A 325 16.91 14.01 -59.19
C ASN A 325 16.72 15.04 -58.08
N GLU A 326 17.70 15.05 -57.17
CA GLU A 326 17.85 16.00 -56.07
C GLU A 326 16.90 15.77 -54.87
N HIS A 327 17.18 14.70 -54.11
CA HIS A 327 17.17 14.57 -52.62
C HIS A 327 16.82 13.12 -52.21
N PRO A 328 17.65 12.41 -51.43
CA PRO A 328 17.38 11.03 -51.03
C PRO A 328 16.37 11.00 -49.89
N GLY A 329 15.16 10.46 -50.10
CA GLY A 329 14.27 10.12 -48.99
C GLY A 329 12.76 10.25 -49.19
N LEU A 330 12.28 10.76 -50.33
CA LEU A 330 10.84 10.86 -50.58
C LEU A 330 10.41 9.97 -51.76
N ILE A 331 9.66 8.91 -51.44
CA ILE A 331 8.97 8.08 -52.43
C ILE A 331 7.65 8.79 -52.74
N SER A 332 7.51 9.31 -53.96
CA SER A 332 6.23 9.85 -54.45
C SER A 332 5.29 8.71 -54.84
N PHE A 333 4.08 8.72 -54.30
CA PHE A 333 3.03 7.76 -54.65
C PHE A 333 1.99 8.46 -55.54
N ARG A 334 1.78 7.95 -56.76
CA ARG A 334 0.65 8.31 -57.61
C ARG A 334 -0.27 7.09 -57.73
N MET A 335 -1.52 7.23 -57.26
CA MET A 335 -2.59 6.26 -57.55
C MET A 335 -3.42 6.81 -58.71
N ASP A 336 -3.36 6.16 -59.87
CA ASP A 336 -4.28 6.44 -60.97
C ASP A 336 -5.44 5.42 -60.89
N TRP A 337 -6.67 5.91 -60.68
CA TRP A 337 -7.89 5.11 -60.68
C TRP A 337 -8.52 5.13 -62.08
N LEU A 338 -8.42 4.03 -62.81
CA LEU A 338 -9.16 3.72 -64.04
C LEU A 338 -9.53 2.22 -63.88
N ASP A 339 -10.78 1.78 -63.75
CA ASP A 339 -12.01 2.13 -64.45
C ASP A 339 -13.24 2.12 -63.53
N LEU A 340 -14.07 3.15 -63.65
CA LEU A 340 -15.38 3.29 -62.99
C LEU A 340 -16.54 3.10 -63.98
N LEU A 341 -16.41 2.15 -64.92
CA LEU A 341 -17.45 1.81 -65.91
C LEU A 341 -17.76 0.32 -66.02
N ALA A 342 -17.73 -0.42 -64.89
CA ALA A 342 -18.23 -1.81 -64.85
C ALA A 342 -19.15 -2.15 -63.66
N VAL A 343 -19.67 -1.16 -62.92
CA VAL A 343 -20.70 -1.37 -61.88
C VAL A 343 -21.84 -0.35 -62.00
N GLN A 344 -22.21 0.04 -63.22
CA GLN A 344 -23.47 0.78 -63.47
C GLN A 344 -24.69 -0.14 -63.71
N ALA A 345 -24.57 -1.46 -63.56
CA ALA A 345 -25.64 -2.40 -63.93
C ALA A 345 -26.34 -3.16 -62.79
N THR A 346 -25.95 -3.04 -61.52
CA THR A 346 -26.58 -3.84 -60.43
C THR A 346 -26.90 -3.11 -59.13
N LEU A 347 -27.01 -1.78 -59.16
CA LEU A 347 -27.59 -0.99 -58.06
C LEU A 347 -28.79 -0.14 -58.52
N LYS A 348 -29.62 -0.73 -59.38
CA LYS A 348 -30.93 -0.20 -59.81
C LYS A 348 -32.09 -1.09 -59.34
N ARG A 349 -31.95 -1.78 -58.21
CA ARG A 349 -33.00 -2.66 -57.66
C ARG A 349 -33.23 -2.63 -56.15
N TRP A 350 -32.66 -1.68 -55.42
CA TRP A 350 -33.00 -1.47 -53.99
C TRP A 350 -33.04 0.02 -53.66
N ALA A 351 -33.86 0.78 -54.41
CA ALA A 351 -34.45 2.02 -53.94
C ALA A 351 -35.92 1.71 -53.63
N GLY A 352 -36.17 1.34 -52.39
CA GLY A 352 -37.47 0.95 -51.92
C GLY A 352 -37.37 0.65 -50.44
N TRP A 353 -37.16 1.69 -49.63
CA TRP A 353 -37.94 1.96 -48.43
C TRP A 353 -37.34 3.13 -47.63
N ILE A 354 -38.23 4.07 -47.31
CA ILE A 354 -38.21 5.02 -46.17
C ILE A 354 -37.51 6.37 -46.37
N SER A 355 -38.40 7.36 -46.46
CA SER A 355 -38.26 8.80 -46.23
C SER A 355 -38.05 9.16 -44.75
N LEU A 356 -37.40 10.30 -44.47
CA LEU A 356 -37.97 11.49 -43.78
C LEU A 356 -36.86 12.39 -43.18
N HIS A 357 -37.01 13.69 -43.47
CA HIS A 357 -36.49 14.93 -42.82
C HIS A 357 -34.97 15.15 -42.66
N GLU A 358 -34.39 16.09 -43.41
CA GLU A 358 -34.28 17.56 -43.14
C GLU A 358 -33.32 17.91 -41.98
N HIS A 359 -32.10 18.35 -42.32
CA HIS A 359 -31.65 19.76 -42.15
C HIS A 359 -30.21 19.95 -42.69
N SER A 360 -30.10 20.85 -43.67
CA SER A 360 -29.04 21.87 -43.84
C SER A 360 -27.59 21.47 -44.24
N CYS A 361 -27.34 21.63 -45.55
CA CYS A 361 -26.23 22.34 -46.23
C CYS A 361 -24.74 22.15 -45.85
N ALA A 362 -24.02 21.58 -46.85
CA ALA A 362 -22.82 22.09 -47.54
C ALA A 362 -21.48 22.21 -46.77
N TYR A 363 -20.46 21.47 -47.21
CA TYR A 363 -19.16 21.99 -47.71
C TYR A 363 -18.25 20.83 -48.21
N ILE A 364 -18.07 20.78 -49.54
CA ILE A 364 -16.82 20.56 -50.31
C ILE A 364 -15.81 19.46 -49.86
N LEU A 365 -15.76 18.40 -50.68
CA LEU A 365 -14.61 17.67 -51.24
C LEU A 365 -13.26 17.56 -50.49
N CYS A 366 -12.80 16.30 -50.42
CA CYS A 366 -11.42 15.80 -50.41
C CYS A 366 -10.54 16.08 -49.17
N THR A 367 -10.37 15.04 -48.32
CA THR A 367 -9.05 14.61 -47.76
C THR A 367 -9.21 13.46 -46.74
N TRP A 368 -9.31 12.21 -47.20
CA TRP A 368 -9.01 11.00 -46.40
C TRP A 368 -8.50 9.99 -47.45
N VAL A 369 -7.24 9.54 -47.48
CA VAL A 369 -6.65 8.56 -46.57
C VAL A 369 -5.11 8.66 -46.66
N ASN A 370 -4.46 9.03 -45.57
CA ASN A 370 -3.04 8.73 -45.32
C ASN A 370 -3.00 7.45 -44.49
N MET A 371 -2.56 6.34 -45.09
CA MET A 371 -2.19 5.14 -44.34
C MET A 371 -0.71 4.83 -44.62
N CYS A 372 0.17 5.40 -43.79
CA CYS A 372 1.58 5.07 -43.79
C CYS A 372 1.78 3.66 -43.22
N LEU A 373 2.15 2.69 -44.06
CA LEU A 373 2.67 1.39 -43.64
C LEU A 373 4.19 1.50 -43.50
N ALA A 374 4.67 1.65 -42.27
CA ALA A 374 6.09 1.59 -41.94
C ALA A 374 6.56 0.13 -41.90
N LEU A 375 7.28 -0.32 -42.92
CA LEU A 375 8.05 -1.57 -42.88
C LEU A 375 9.40 -1.30 -42.21
N LYS A 376 9.56 -1.67 -40.94
CA LYS A 376 10.88 -1.76 -40.30
C LYS A 376 11.60 -2.99 -40.87
N TYR A 377 12.71 -2.74 -41.57
CA TYR A 377 13.65 -3.78 -41.99
C TYR A 377 14.50 -4.18 -40.78
N TYR A 378 14.42 -5.44 -40.35
CA TYR A 378 15.37 -6.02 -39.39
C TYR A 378 16.50 -6.64 -40.21
N GLN A 379 17.67 -5.98 -40.23
CA GLN A 379 18.91 -6.59 -40.71
C GLN A 379 19.51 -7.42 -39.56
N SER A 380 19.57 -8.73 -39.74
CA SER A 380 20.43 -9.63 -39.00
C SER A 380 21.89 -9.33 -39.36
N GLY A 381 22.67 -8.89 -38.37
CA GLY A 381 24.12 -9.07 -38.32
C GLY A 381 24.45 -10.32 -37.53
#